data_AF-A0ABD6PN82-F1
#
_entry.id   AF-A0ABD6PN82-F1
#
_cell.length_a   1.000
_cell.length_b   1.000
_cell.length_c   1.000
_cell.angle_alpha   90.00
_cell.angle_beta   90.00
_cell.angle_gamma   90.00
#
_symmetry.space_group_name_H-M   'P 1'
#
loop_
_entity.id
_entity.type
_entity.pdbx_description
1 polymer ?
#
loop_
_entity_poly.entity_id
_entity_poly.type
_entity_poly.pdbx_seq_one_letter_code
_entity_poly.pdbx_strand_id
1 'polypeptide(L)'
;MFRRPFFIQKQNVTSNMMIMSLGRLAGRISSKMLLRNWVIVCMGNLVGTLAMAFFLGYYVGMIEGSMAEKTIAVAEAKVHMDFGRAFVSAVACNWMVCMGAWLHFAAKNTTGRMLAIWFPVMIFVLNGFQHLVANMFVIPAGILAGANITWGQFFFNMIPVFLGNVVGGASFVGASYLYTYKDTLKDSAE
;
A
#
# COMPACT_ATOMS: atom_id res chain seq x y z
N MET A 1 -25.05 -14.46 -12.91
CA MET A 1 -24.24 -15.33 -12.03
C MET A 1 -22.90 -14.65 -11.71
N PHE A 2 -22.91 -13.58 -10.90
CA PHE A 2 -21.70 -12.85 -10.44
C PHE A 2 -21.64 -12.87 -8.91
N ARG A 3 -21.80 -14.06 -8.32
CA ARG A 3 -21.69 -14.25 -6.87
C ARG A 3 -20.29 -14.76 -6.52
N ARG A 4 -19.48 -13.84 -5.98
CA ARG A 4 -18.48 -14.10 -4.91
C ARG A 4 -17.09 -14.71 -5.20
N PRO A 5 -16.34 -14.37 -6.27
CA PRO A 5 -14.88 -14.56 -6.23
C PRO A 5 -14.05 -13.27 -6.29
N PHE A 6 -14.61 -12.14 -6.75
CA PHE A 6 -13.79 -10.96 -7.07
C PHE A 6 -13.32 -10.17 -5.82
N PHE A 7 -14.05 -10.24 -4.71
CA PHE A 7 -13.74 -9.47 -3.50
C PHE A 7 -12.78 -10.17 -2.53
N ILE A 8 -12.55 -11.48 -2.67
CA ILE A 8 -11.77 -12.27 -1.71
C ILE A 8 -10.26 -12.23 -2.00
N GLN A 9 -9.86 -11.91 -3.23
CA GLN A 9 -8.46 -12.04 -3.67
C GLN A 9 -7.56 -10.81 -3.37
N LYS A 10 -8.06 -9.75 -2.72
CA LYS A 10 -7.30 -8.48 -2.55
C LYS A 10 -7.54 -7.82 -1.18
N GLN A 11 -7.08 -8.48 -0.12
CA GLN A 11 -7.21 -7.99 1.27
C GLN A 11 -6.17 -6.96 1.70
N ASN A 12 -5.25 -6.55 0.83
CA ASN A 12 -4.33 -5.46 1.14
C ASN A 12 -5.01 -4.10 0.90
N VAL A 13 -4.98 -3.23 1.91
CA VAL A 13 -5.59 -1.90 1.87
C VAL A 13 -5.07 -1.05 0.70
N THR A 14 -3.80 -1.15 0.30
CA THR A 14 -3.20 -0.29 -0.74
C THR A 14 -3.72 -0.61 -2.15
N SER A 15 -3.78 -1.88 -2.52
CA SER A 15 -4.44 -2.34 -3.76
C SER A 15 -5.95 -2.09 -3.74
N ASN A 16 -6.57 -2.15 -2.56
CA ASN A 16 -7.99 -1.86 -2.37
C ASN A 16 -8.31 -0.36 -2.54
N MET A 17 -7.38 0.54 -2.22
CA MET A 17 -7.52 1.98 -2.51
C MET A 17 -7.70 2.25 -4.01
N MET A 18 -6.98 1.53 -4.87
CA MET A 18 -7.16 1.62 -6.34
C MET A 18 -8.57 1.21 -6.76
N ILE A 19 -9.00 -0.01 -6.39
CA ILE A 19 -10.23 -0.63 -6.90
C ILE A 19 -11.47 0.11 -6.40
N MET A 20 -11.45 0.53 -5.14
CA MET A 20 -12.57 1.30 -4.57
C MET A 20 -12.65 2.69 -5.20
N SER A 21 -11.51 3.33 -5.50
CA SER A 21 -11.51 4.61 -6.21
C SER A 21 -12.11 4.46 -7.62
N LEU A 22 -11.76 3.39 -8.35
CA LEU A 22 -12.39 3.08 -9.63
C LEU A 22 -13.90 2.84 -9.49
N GLY A 23 -14.33 2.07 -8.48
CA GLY A 23 -15.74 1.84 -8.20
C GLY A 23 -16.50 3.13 -7.90
N ARG A 24 -15.87 4.11 -7.24
CA ARG A 24 -16.47 5.40 -6.92
C ARG A 24 -16.59 6.30 -8.16
N LEU A 25 -15.55 6.32 -9.00
CA LEU A 25 -15.54 7.06 -10.28
C LEU A 25 -16.58 6.48 -11.25
N ALA A 26 -16.75 5.16 -11.27
CA ALA A 26 -17.79 4.48 -12.05
C ALA A 26 -19.21 4.63 -11.47
N GLY A 27 -19.41 5.43 -10.40
CA GLY A 27 -20.70 5.63 -9.74
C GLY A 27 -21.29 4.39 -9.06
N ARG A 28 -20.49 3.33 -8.85
CA ARG A 28 -20.96 2.03 -8.33
C ARG A 28 -20.98 1.95 -6.80
N ILE A 29 -20.24 2.81 -6.11
CA ILE A 29 -20.17 2.82 -4.63
C ILE A 29 -20.25 4.24 -4.08
N SER A 30 -20.77 4.37 -2.85
CA SER A 30 -20.80 5.66 -2.14
C SER A 30 -19.48 5.95 -1.44
N SER A 31 -19.17 7.23 -1.22
CA SER A 31 -17.98 7.66 -0.46
C SER A 31 -17.97 7.10 0.97
N LYS A 32 -19.15 6.93 1.59
CA LYS A 32 -19.28 6.32 2.92
C LYS A 32 -18.87 4.85 2.93
N MET A 33 -19.24 4.09 1.89
CA MET A 33 -18.82 2.68 1.76
C MET A 33 -17.31 2.56 1.54
N LEU A 34 -16.75 3.48 0.75
CA LEU A 34 -15.31 3.54 0.48
C LEU A 34 -14.51 3.80 1.76
N LEU A 35 -14.88 4.82 2.54
CA LEU A 35 -14.19 5.14 3.80
C LEU A 35 -14.32 4.00 4.82
N ARG A 36 -15.52 3.44 4.99
CA ARG A 36 -15.75 2.30 5.91
C ARG A 36 -14.87 1.11 5.54
N ASN A 37 -14.77 0.81 4.25
CA ASN A 37 -13.95 -0.29 3.76
C ASN A 37 -12.46 -0.05 4.02
N TRP A 38 -11.96 1.17 3.79
CA TRP A 38 -10.56 1.51 4.08
C TRP A 38 -10.23 1.32 5.56
N VAL A 39 -11.08 1.79 6.47
CA VAL A 39 -10.87 1.61 7.92
C VAL A 39 -10.83 0.13 8.30
N ILE A 40 -11.82 -0.67 7.88
CA ILE A 40 -11.91 -2.09 8.25
C ILE A 40 -10.68 -2.86 7.73
N VAL A 41 -10.31 -2.68 6.46
CA VAL A 41 -9.18 -3.40 5.86
C VAL A 41 -7.86 -2.94 6.47
N CYS A 42 -7.69 -1.64 6.71
CA CYS A 42 -6.52 -1.08 7.39
C CYS A 42 -6.32 -1.66 8.78
N MET A 43 -7.40 -1.79 9.57
CA MET A 43 -7.34 -2.41 10.90
C MET A 43 -6.99 -3.89 10.82
N GLY A 44 -7.59 -4.65 9.90
CA GLY A 44 -7.25 -6.06 9.71
C GLY A 44 -5.79 -6.25 9.30
N ASN A 45 -5.27 -5.39 8.42
CA ASN A 45 -3.86 -5.39 8.01
C ASN A 45 -2.95 -5.07 9.19
N LEU A 46 -3.25 -4.03 9.98
CA LEU A 46 -2.48 -3.64 11.15
C LEU A 46 -2.40 -4.76 12.18
N VAL A 47 -3.53 -5.41 12.50
CA VAL A 47 -3.56 -6.54 13.45
C VAL A 47 -2.71 -7.69 12.94
N GLY A 48 -2.83 -8.04 11.66
CA GLY A 48 -2.03 -9.12 11.05
C GLY A 48 -0.53 -8.82 11.06
N THR A 49 -0.12 -7.60 10.73
CA THR A 49 1.30 -7.22 10.72
C THR A 49 1.89 -7.12 12.12
N LEU A 50 1.14 -6.63 13.11
CA LEU A 50 1.57 -6.62 14.51
C LEU A 50 1.74 -8.04 15.05
N ALA A 51 0.80 -8.94 14.73
CA ALA A 51 0.92 -10.36 15.09
C ALA A 51 2.17 -10.99 14.46
N MET A 52 2.45 -10.73 13.18
CA MET A 52 3.70 -11.21 12.56
C MET A 52 4.96 -10.62 13.21
N ALA A 53 4.99 -9.32 13.47
CA ALA A 53 6.12 -8.66 14.11
C ALA A 53 6.41 -9.25 15.49
N PHE A 54 5.37 -9.57 16.26
CA PHE A 54 5.50 -10.21 17.55
C PHE A 54 5.88 -11.69 17.45
N PHE A 55 5.08 -12.52 16.77
CA PHE A 55 5.29 -13.97 16.79
C PHE A 55 6.52 -14.41 15.99
N LEU A 56 6.72 -13.86 14.79
CA LEU A 56 7.85 -14.25 13.95
C LEU A 56 9.07 -13.38 14.19
N GLY A 57 8.88 -12.07 14.35
CA GLY A 57 9.98 -11.17 14.71
C GLY A 57 10.50 -11.52 16.10
N TYR A 58 9.78 -11.14 17.14
CA TYR A 58 10.26 -11.22 18.51
C TYR A 58 10.30 -12.65 19.07
N TYR A 59 9.19 -13.39 19.04
CA TYR A 59 9.09 -14.68 19.74
C TYR A 59 9.94 -15.80 19.08
N VAL A 60 9.98 -15.87 17.75
CA VAL A 60 10.86 -16.80 17.01
C VAL A 60 12.30 -16.28 16.92
N GLY A 61 12.54 -14.99 17.15
CA GLY A 61 13.88 -14.38 17.12
C GLY A 61 14.37 -13.97 15.72
N MET A 62 13.47 -13.76 14.74
CA MET A 62 13.89 -13.34 13.38
C MET A 62 14.45 -11.91 13.32
N ILE A 63 14.26 -11.10 14.36
CA ILE A 63 14.79 -9.73 14.47
C ILE A 63 15.91 -9.62 15.50
N GLU A 64 16.68 -10.69 15.72
CA GLU A 64 17.84 -10.70 16.61
C GLU A 64 19.18 -10.56 15.85
N GLY A 65 20.25 -10.25 16.58
CA GLY A 65 21.61 -10.10 16.03
C GLY A 65 21.68 -9.11 14.87
N SER A 66 22.38 -9.49 13.79
CA SER A 66 22.55 -8.62 12.61
C SER A 66 21.25 -8.23 11.91
N MET A 67 20.16 -9.00 12.09
CA MET A 67 18.86 -8.66 11.52
C MET A 67 18.16 -7.56 12.32
N ALA A 68 18.39 -7.51 13.65
CA ALA A 68 17.92 -6.44 14.52
C ALA A 68 18.42 -5.08 14.03
N GLU A 69 19.73 -4.95 13.81
CA GLU A 69 20.39 -3.72 13.38
C GLU A 69 19.80 -3.18 12.08
N LYS A 70 19.61 -4.06 11.09
CA LYS A 70 19.00 -3.68 9.80
C LYS A 70 17.54 -3.27 9.96
N THR A 71 16.79 -3.98 10.79
CA THR A 71 15.37 -3.68 11.04
C THR A 71 15.21 -2.33 11.73
N ILE A 72 16.05 -2.04 12.73
CA ILE A 72 16.12 -0.75 13.42
C ILE A 72 16.44 0.37 12.42
N ALA A 73 17.51 0.20 11.63
CA ALA A 73 17.92 1.22 10.65
C ALA A 73 16.81 1.55 9.64
N VAL A 74 16.08 0.53 9.14
CA VAL A 74 14.96 0.75 8.22
C VAL A 74 13.78 1.42 8.92
N ALA A 75 13.46 1.03 10.17
CA ALA A 75 12.37 1.63 10.93
C ALA A 75 12.64 3.11 11.23
N GLU A 76 13.85 3.45 11.66
CA GLU A 76 14.27 4.82 11.95
C GLU A 76 14.27 5.68 10.69
N ALA A 77 14.83 5.18 9.58
CA ALA A 77 14.80 5.88 8.30
C ALA A 77 13.37 6.20 7.82
N LYS A 78 12.40 5.33 8.13
CA LYS A 78 10.99 5.54 7.79
C LYS A 78 10.33 6.59 8.67
N VAL A 79 10.53 6.52 9.97
CA VAL A 79 9.87 7.40 10.95
C VAL A 79 10.44 8.82 10.95
N HIS A 80 11.74 8.97 10.70
CA HIS A 80 12.41 10.27 10.66
C HIS A 80 12.29 11.01 9.31
N MET A 81 11.61 10.41 8.32
CA MET A 81 11.27 11.10 7.09
C MET A 81 10.21 12.18 7.37
N ASP A 82 10.48 13.41 6.94
CA ASP A 82 9.53 14.51 7.11
C ASP A 82 8.22 14.27 6.35
N PHE A 83 7.16 14.96 6.78
CA PHE A 83 5.80 14.75 6.28
C PHE A 83 5.70 14.84 4.75
N GLY A 84 6.31 15.85 4.14
CA GLY A 84 6.22 16.10 2.70
C GLY A 84 6.90 14.98 1.90
N ARG A 85 8.13 14.61 2.31
CA ARG A 85 8.86 13.49 1.68
C ARG A 85 8.16 12.15 1.89
N ALA A 86 7.61 11.92 3.09
CA ALA A 86 6.85 10.70 3.39
C ALA A 86 5.58 10.60 2.53
N PHE A 87 4.87 11.71 2.35
CA PHE A 87 3.70 11.78 1.50
C PHE A 87 4.03 11.51 0.02
N VAL A 88 5.01 12.21 -0.55
CA VAL A 88 5.37 12.06 -1.98
C VAL A 88 5.91 10.65 -2.27
N SER A 89 6.76 10.10 -1.39
CA SER A 89 7.25 8.72 -1.55
C SER A 89 6.11 7.70 -1.41
N ALA A 90 5.10 7.96 -0.58
CA ALA A 90 3.91 7.13 -0.48
C ALA A 90 3.01 7.18 -1.73
N VAL A 91 2.89 8.34 -2.38
CA VAL A 91 2.23 8.48 -3.69
C VAL A 91 2.93 7.60 -4.72
N ALA A 92 4.26 7.76 -4.85
CA ALA A 92 5.05 6.98 -5.79
C ALA A 92 4.98 5.47 -5.50
N CYS A 93 5.00 5.08 -4.22
CA CYS A 93 4.84 3.71 -3.78
C CYS A 93 3.54 3.11 -4.29
N ASN A 94 2.39 3.72 -3.97
CA ASN A 94 1.13 3.11 -4.34
C ASN A 94 0.85 3.19 -5.84
N TRP A 95 1.42 4.16 -6.55
CA TRP A 95 1.37 4.20 -8.01
C TRP A 95 2.03 2.95 -8.62
N MET A 96 3.19 2.52 -8.11
CA MET A 96 3.85 1.28 -8.53
C MET A 96 3.08 0.02 -8.11
N VAL A 97 2.52 -0.02 -6.90
CA VAL A 97 1.68 -1.14 -6.45
C VAL A 97 0.47 -1.31 -7.38
N CYS A 98 -0.17 -0.20 -7.75
CA CYS A 98 -1.28 -0.17 -8.70
C CYS A 98 -0.86 -0.62 -10.09
N MET A 99 0.30 -0.17 -10.57
CA MET A 99 0.86 -0.63 -11.84
C MET A 99 1.12 -2.15 -11.84
N GLY A 100 1.73 -2.69 -10.78
CA GLY A 100 1.98 -4.12 -10.68
C GLY A 100 0.69 -4.94 -10.65
N ALA A 101 -0.33 -4.45 -9.93
CA ALA A 101 -1.66 -5.03 -9.96
C ALA A 101 -2.28 -4.97 -11.36
N TRP A 102 -2.16 -3.85 -12.07
CA TRP A 102 -2.68 -3.69 -13.43
C TRP A 102 -2.02 -4.65 -14.43
N LEU A 103 -0.69 -4.71 -14.42
CA LEU A 103 0.10 -5.61 -15.25
C LEU A 103 -0.23 -7.08 -14.95
N HIS A 104 -0.47 -7.42 -13.68
CA HIS A 104 -0.91 -8.76 -13.28
C HIS A 104 -2.25 -9.13 -13.93
N PHE A 105 -3.23 -8.22 -13.98
CA PHE A 105 -4.50 -8.49 -14.67
C PHE A 105 -4.37 -8.55 -16.18
N ALA A 106 -3.43 -7.81 -16.78
CA ALA A 106 -3.16 -7.84 -18.20
C ALA A 106 -2.43 -9.12 -18.66
N ALA A 107 -1.66 -9.77 -17.77
CA ALA A 107 -0.87 -10.94 -18.10
C ALA A 107 -1.72 -12.22 -18.29
N LYS A 108 -1.47 -12.92 -19.39
CA LYS A 108 -2.18 -14.15 -19.79
C LYS A 108 -1.59 -15.43 -19.19
N ASN A 109 -0.33 -15.41 -18.76
CA ASN A 109 0.39 -16.56 -18.20
C ASN A 109 0.86 -16.29 -16.76
N THR A 110 1.12 -17.36 -16.02
CA THR A 110 1.52 -17.28 -14.60
C THR A 110 2.86 -16.58 -14.43
N THR A 111 3.85 -16.87 -15.28
CA THR A 111 5.17 -16.22 -15.21
C THR A 111 5.05 -14.69 -15.37
N GLY A 112 4.29 -14.23 -16.36
CA GLY A 112 4.04 -12.79 -16.55
C GLY A 112 3.33 -12.17 -15.35
N ARG A 113 2.37 -12.88 -14.74
CA ARG A 113 1.68 -12.43 -13.52
C ARG A 113 2.62 -12.30 -12.31
N MET A 114 3.61 -13.17 -12.20
CA MET A 114 4.61 -13.11 -11.13
C MET A 114 5.56 -11.93 -11.35
N LEU A 115 6.12 -11.81 -12.56
CA LEU A 115 7.06 -10.73 -12.90
C LEU A 115 6.40 -9.35 -12.82
N ALA A 116 5.12 -9.24 -13.22
CA ALA A 116 4.33 -8.03 -13.13
C ALA A 116 4.23 -7.46 -11.71
N ILE A 117 4.20 -8.31 -10.69
CA ILE A 117 4.20 -7.88 -9.28
C ILE A 117 5.63 -7.70 -8.77
N TRP A 118 6.53 -8.62 -9.13
CA TRP A 118 7.89 -8.66 -8.61
C TRP A 118 8.68 -7.38 -8.90
N PHE A 119 8.73 -6.92 -10.16
CA PHE A 119 9.54 -5.76 -10.52
C PHE A 119 9.08 -4.47 -9.82
N PRO A 120 7.79 -4.07 -9.85
CA PRO A 120 7.35 -2.86 -9.16
C PRO A 120 7.56 -2.93 -7.65
N VAL A 121 7.34 -4.10 -7.03
CA VAL A 121 7.59 -4.29 -5.60
C VAL A 121 9.06 -4.12 -5.25
N MET A 122 9.95 -4.76 -6.00
CA MET A 122 11.39 -4.62 -5.80
C MET A 122 11.85 -3.17 -5.91
N ILE A 123 11.35 -2.43 -6.92
CA ILE A 123 11.74 -1.03 -7.13
C ILE A 123 11.37 -0.17 -5.92
N PHE A 124 10.11 -0.22 -5.44
CA PHE A 124 9.73 0.65 -4.33
C PHE A 124 10.42 0.26 -3.02
N VAL A 125 10.69 -1.03 -2.81
CA VAL A 125 11.43 -1.52 -1.63
C VAL A 125 12.87 -1.02 -1.67
N LEU A 126 13.56 -1.16 -2.81
CA LEU A 126 14.95 -0.72 -2.98
C LEU A 126 15.12 0.79 -2.87
N ASN A 127 14.13 1.56 -3.32
CA ASN A 127 14.12 3.02 -3.18
C ASN A 127 13.69 3.50 -1.77
N GLY A 128 13.33 2.58 -0.87
CA GLY A 128 12.94 2.94 0.50
C GLY A 128 11.61 3.69 0.60
N PHE A 129 10.70 3.51 -0.36
CA PHE A 129 9.43 4.23 -0.37
C PHE A 129 8.50 3.82 0.78
N GLN A 130 7.55 4.70 1.07
CA GLN A 130 6.63 4.54 2.19
C GLN A 130 5.37 3.76 1.75
N HIS A 131 5.32 2.48 2.11
CA HIS A 131 4.16 1.62 1.88
C HIS A 131 3.39 1.43 3.19
N LEU A 132 2.11 1.82 3.22
CA LEU A 132 1.30 1.83 4.44
C LEU A 132 1.37 0.49 5.21
N VAL A 133 1.09 -0.63 4.54
CA VAL A 133 1.07 -1.95 5.21
C VAL A 133 2.47 -2.46 5.55
N ALA A 134 3.48 -2.12 4.75
CA ALA A 134 4.86 -2.54 5.08
C ALA A 134 5.34 -1.79 6.34
N ASN A 135 4.97 -0.51 6.46
CA ASN A 135 5.27 0.29 7.64
C ASN A 135 4.57 -0.22 8.90
N MET A 136 3.34 -0.75 8.79
CA MET A 136 2.61 -1.42 9.89
C MET A 136 3.32 -2.69 10.40
N PHE A 137 4.26 -3.24 9.64
CA PHE A 137 5.12 -4.35 10.07
C PHE A 137 6.50 -3.86 10.52
N VAL A 138 7.24 -3.17 9.64
CA VAL A 138 8.67 -2.91 9.86
C VAL A 138 8.92 -1.92 10.99
N ILE A 139 8.03 -0.94 11.22
CA ILE A 139 8.21 0.02 12.32
C ILE A 139 7.96 -0.68 13.67
N PRO A 140 6.83 -1.40 13.88
CA PRO A 140 6.66 -2.20 15.09
C PRO A 140 7.74 -3.27 15.29
N ALA A 141 8.21 -3.92 14.23
CA ALA A 141 9.34 -4.85 14.31
C ALA A 141 10.62 -4.15 14.78
N GLY A 142 10.88 -2.92 14.30
CA GLY A 142 12.00 -2.09 14.79
C GLY A 142 11.87 -1.72 16.26
N ILE A 143 10.66 -1.35 16.72
CA ILE A 143 10.38 -1.07 18.14
C ILE A 143 10.67 -2.32 18.99
N LEU A 144 10.20 -3.49 18.57
CA LEU A 144 10.46 -4.77 19.25
C LEU A 144 11.94 -5.17 19.24
N ALA A 145 12.68 -4.77 18.19
CA ALA A 145 14.13 -4.97 18.10
C ALA A 145 14.95 -3.98 18.95
N GLY A 146 14.32 -2.95 19.54
CA GLY A 146 14.98 -1.96 20.39
C GLY A 146 15.28 -0.61 19.73
N ALA A 147 14.64 -0.27 18.60
CA ALA A 147 14.75 1.05 17.99
C ALA A 147 14.26 2.15 18.94
N ASN A 148 14.88 3.34 18.90
CA ASN A 148 14.45 4.50 19.68
C ASN A 148 13.25 5.21 19.03
N ILE A 149 12.16 4.47 18.84
CA ILE A 149 10.94 4.90 18.18
C ILE A 149 9.78 4.74 19.15
N THR A 150 9.05 5.80 19.37
CA THR A 150 7.80 5.77 20.15
C THR A 150 6.63 5.31 19.28
N TRP A 151 5.63 4.69 19.91
CA TRP A 151 4.36 4.40 19.24
C TRP A 151 3.67 5.66 18.69
N GLY A 152 3.85 6.81 19.36
CA GLY A 152 3.38 8.10 18.86
C GLY A 152 3.99 8.46 17.50
N GLN A 153 5.32 8.35 17.38
CA GLN A 153 6.01 8.59 16.11
C GLN A 153 5.56 7.63 15.00
N PHE A 154 5.30 6.36 15.33
CA PHE A 154 4.70 5.40 14.39
C PHE A 154 3.34 5.90 13.86
N PHE A 155 2.41 6.29 14.74
CA PHE A 155 1.10 6.79 14.31
C PHE A 155 1.18 8.09 13.52
N PHE A 156 2.09 9.00 13.89
CA PHE A 156 2.34 10.21 13.10
C PHE A 156 2.88 9.92 11.70
N ASN A 157 3.76 8.91 11.56
CA ASN A 157 4.22 8.44 10.25
C ASN A 157 3.06 7.89 9.40
N MET A 158 2.09 7.21 10.01
CA MET A 158 0.98 6.60 9.27
C MET A 158 0.11 7.61 8.53
N ILE A 159 0.02 8.87 9.00
CA ILE A 159 -0.84 9.90 8.41
C ILE A 159 -0.40 10.29 6.99
N PRO A 160 0.82 10.85 6.75
CA PRO A 160 1.26 11.19 5.40
C PRO A 160 1.34 9.97 4.50
N VAL A 161 1.69 8.80 5.05
CA VAL A 161 1.81 7.56 4.29
C VAL A 161 0.44 7.07 3.83
N PHE A 162 -0.58 7.11 4.69
CA PHE A 162 -1.96 6.78 4.32
C PHE A 162 -2.47 7.71 3.23
N LEU A 163 -2.33 9.02 3.42
CA LEU A 163 -2.79 10.02 2.45
C LEU A 163 -2.09 9.86 1.10
N GLY A 164 -0.76 9.68 1.11
CA GLY A 164 0.02 9.49 -0.10
C GLY A 164 -0.38 8.20 -0.83
N ASN A 165 -0.58 7.10 -0.10
CA ASN A 165 -1.03 5.85 -0.72
C ASN A 165 -2.44 6.02 -1.33
N VAL A 166 -3.37 6.70 -0.65
CA VAL A 166 -4.70 7.01 -1.22
C VAL A 166 -4.56 7.80 -2.53
N VAL A 167 -3.78 8.88 -2.52
CA VAL A 167 -3.57 9.73 -3.69
C VAL A 167 -2.90 8.97 -4.82
N GLY A 168 -1.86 8.17 -4.55
CA GLY A 168 -1.18 7.37 -5.57
C GLY A 168 -2.08 6.32 -6.23
N GLY A 169 -2.96 5.70 -5.44
CA GLY A 169 -3.93 4.74 -5.96
C GLY A 169 -5.04 5.40 -6.78
N ALA A 170 -5.56 6.54 -6.29
CA ALA A 170 -6.59 7.29 -7.00
C ALA A 170 -6.06 7.94 -8.28
N SER A 171 -4.84 8.46 -8.27
CA SER A 171 -4.22 9.12 -9.43
C SER A 171 -3.89 8.12 -10.54
N PHE A 172 -3.42 6.91 -10.21
CA PHE A 172 -3.23 5.85 -11.20
C PHE A 172 -4.54 5.53 -11.92
N VAL A 173 -5.64 5.40 -11.17
CA VAL A 173 -6.98 5.17 -11.76
C VAL A 173 -7.42 6.37 -12.59
N GLY A 174 -7.28 7.59 -12.07
CA GLY A 174 -7.63 8.81 -12.79
C GLY A 174 -6.89 8.92 -14.13
N ALA A 175 -5.58 8.66 -14.14
CA ALA A 175 -4.78 8.64 -15.36
C ALA A 175 -5.27 7.57 -16.35
N SER A 176 -5.57 6.36 -15.87
CA SER A 176 -6.09 5.28 -16.73
C SER A 176 -7.46 5.62 -17.34
N TYR A 177 -8.36 6.23 -16.55
CA TYR A 177 -9.69 6.62 -17.00
C TYR A 177 -9.61 7.75 -18.04
N LEU A 178 -8.82 8.79 -17.76
CA LEU A 178 -8.59 9.89 -18.70
C LEU A 178 -8.00 9.37 -20.02
N TYR A 179 -7.07 8.42 -19.97
CA TYR A 179 -6.48 7.84 -21.18
C TYR A 179 -7.50 7.06 -22.01
N THR A 180 -8.32 6.22 -21.38
CA THR A 180 -9.30 5.37 -22.09
C THR A 180 -10.49 6.16 -22.64
N TYR A 181 -10.97 7.17 -21.91
CA TYR A 181 -12.16 7.92 -22.30
C TYR A 181 -11.86 9.28 -22.94
N LYS A 182 -10.59 9.55 -23.29
CA LYS A 182 -10.17 10.83 -23.89
C LYS A 182 -11.01 11.23 -25.10
N ASP A 183 -11.38 10.27 -25.95
CA ASP A 183 -12.08 10.54 -27.21
C ASP A 183 -13.56 10.83 -26.92
N THR A 184 -14.20 10.05 -26.05
CA THR A 184 -15.59 10.28 -25.60
C THR A 184 -15.76 11.60 -24.85
N LEU A 185 -14.76 12.04 -24.09
CA LEU A 185 -14.76 13.33 -23.39
C LEU A 185 -14.56 14.50 -24.35
N LYS A 186 -13.85 14.28 -25.46
CA LYS A 186 -13.65 15.29 -26.50
C LYS A 186 -14.92 15.51 -27.32
N ASP A 187 -15.61 14.43 -27.68
CA ASP A 187 -16.88 14.45 -28.41
C ASP A 187 -18.05 15.07 -27.62
N SER A 188 -17.91 15.23 -26.30
CA SER A 188 -18.93 15.87 -25.44
C SER A 188 -18.60 17.31 -25.05
N ALA A 189 -17.44 17.82 -25.50
CA ALA A 189 -16.99 19.19 -25.29
C ALA A 189 -17.14 20.07 -26.55
N GLU A 190 -17.45 19.45 -27.69
CA GLU A 190 -17.89 20.10 -28.95
C GLU A 190 -19.42 20.10 -29.05
#